data_AF-A0A3N5JCW1-F1
#
_entry.id   AF-A0A3N5JCW1-F1
#
_cell.length_a   1.000
_cell.length_b   1.000
_cell.length_c   1.000
_cell.angle_alpha   90.00
_cell.angle_beta   90.00
_cell.angle_gamma   90.00
#
_symmetry.space_group_name_H-M   'P 1'
#
loop_
_entity.id
_entity.type
_entity.pdbx_description
1 polymer ?
#
loop_
_entity_poly.entity_id
_entity_poly.type
_entity_poly.pdbx_seq_one_letter_code
_entity_poly.pdbx_strand_id
1 'polypeptide(L)'
;MMVIMSRDATDDQINTVVKQIERAGYTAHVLAGTARTAIAVAGTMATLDPALVDALPGVVETLRIAHPFRLVSREAKQHDTILNIAGIPVGGRELTIIAGPCAVESRQQLFEVAEQAKSAGVHFLRGGAYKPRTSPYSFQGLGEEGMKILAEVRHRTGLPVVSEVVDEHSVALAERFVDVIQIGARNMQNYILLKHAARTQKPILLKRGQAATLEEFLGAAEYILAEGNPQVILCERGIRTFSDFTRNTLDLSIVPVIKALTHLPIITDPSHASGRRDLVVALARASIAAGADGVMVEMHTEPARALSDGFQSLHPPQLKEMMDQLYQLAPAIGRTLVRRK
;
A
#
# COMPACT_ATOMS: atom_id res chain seq x y z
N MET A 1 -25.96 -7.60 5.04
CA MET A 1 -26.15 -7.74 3.57
C MET A 1 -27.64 -7.63 3.29
N MET A 2 -28.05 -7.26 2.09
CA MET A 2 -29.44 -7.27 1.65
C MET A 2 -29.54 -8.11 0.37
N VAL A 3 -30.43 -9.08 0.35
CA VAL A 3 -30.71 -9.91 -0.82
C VAL A 3 -31.95 -9.34 -1.51
N ILE A 4 -31.86 -9.03 -2.79
CA ILE A 4 -32.98 -8.56 -3.60
C ILE A 4 -33.56 -9.75 -4.34
N MET A 5 -34.83 -10.08 -4.07
CA MET A 5 -35.52 -11.15 -4.77
C MET A 5 -36.10 -10.65 -6.10
N SER A 6 -36.32 -11.57 -7.05
CA SER A 6 -37.05 -11.30 -8.28
C SER A 6 -38.49 -10.94 -7.95
N ARG A 7 -39.16 -10.22 -8.87
CA ARG A 7 -40.57 -9.83 -8.69
C ARG A 7 -41.50 -11.04 -8.56
N ASP A 8 -41.15 -12.11 -9.28
CA ASP A 8 -41.93 -13.34 -9.35
C ASP A 8 -41.35 -14.45 -8.45
N ALA A 9 -40.50 -14.08 -7.48
CA ALA A 9 -39.90 -15.04 -6.57
C ALA A 9 -41.01 -15.73 -5.75
N THR A 10 -41.04 -17.06 -5.77
CA THR A 10 -42.04 -17.82 -5.03
C THR A 10 -41.70 -17.87 -3.54
N ASP A 11 -42.70 -18.12 -2.69
CA ASP A 11 -42.48 -18.33 -1.26
C ASP A 11 -41.47 -19.46 -0.99
N ASP A 12 -41.46 -20.50 -1.81
CA ASP A 12 -40.48 -21.59 -1.72
C ASP A 12 -39.04 -21.12 -2.00
N GLN A 13 -38.86 -20.24 -2.99
CA GLN A 13 -37.56 -19.64 -3.30
C GLN A 13 -37.10 -18.71 -2.17
N ILE A 14 -38.00 -17.85 -1.66
CA ILE A 14 -37.72 -16.97 -0.51
C ILE A 14 -37.31 -17.80 0.71
N ASN A 15 -38.08 -18.84 1.05
CA ASN A 15 -37.79 -19.73 2.17
C ASN A 15 -36.49 -20.52 1.99
N THR A 16 -36.14 -20.88 0.76
CA THR A 16 -34.85 -21.53 0.46
C THR A 16 -33.68 -20.60 0.76
N VAL A 17 -33.78 -19.34 0.34
CA VAL A 17 -32.76 -18.32 0.62
C VAL A 17 -32.65 -18.07 2.12
N VAL A 18 -33.77 -17.90 2.83
CA VAL A 18 -33.80 -17.73 4.30
C VAL A 18 -33.12 -18.91 5.00
N LYS A 19 -33.49 -20.15 4.67
CA LYS A 19 -32.86 -21.34 5.26
C LYS A 19 -31.36 -21.41 5.00
N GLN A 20 -30.90 -21.01 3.82
CA GLN A 20 -29.47 -21.01 3.51
C GLN A 20 -28.72 -19.97 4.35
N ILE A 21 -29.29 -18.78 4.51
CA ILE A 21 -28.74 -17.71 5.36
C ILE A 21 -28.67 -18.17 6.83
N GLU A 22 -29.74 -18.79 7.34
CA GLU A 22 -29.81 -19.30 8.72
C GLU A 22 -28.86 -20.48 8.95
N ARG A 23 -28.71 -21.39 7.99
CA ARG A 23 -27.72 -22.48 8.04
C ARG A 23 -26.29 -21.97 8.11
N ALA A 24 -26.01 -20.82 7.50
CA ALA A 24 -24.71 -20.16 7.59
C ALA A 24 -24.51 -19.40 8.92
N GLY A 25 -25.49 -19.43 9.82
CA GLY A 25 -25.41 -18.82 11.15
C GLY A 25 -25.84 -17.36 11.22
N TYR A 26 -26.58 -16.87 10.22
CA TYR A 26 -27.08 -15.49 10.16
C TYR A 26 -28.57 -15.43 10.44
N THR A 27 -29.06 -14.25 10.81
CA THR A 27 -30.50 -13.98 10.92
C THR A 27 -30.99 -13.36 9.61
N ALA A 28 -32.04 -13.96 9.03
CA ALA A 28 -32.71 -13.44 7.86
C ALA A 28 -34.01 -12.73 8.27
N HIS A 29 -34.19 -11.50 7.80
CA HIS A 29 -35.42 -10.73 7.98
C HIS A 29 -36.04 -10.46 6.60
N VAL A 30 -37.18 -11.09 6.34
CA VAL A 30 -37.92 -10.89 5.09
C VAL A 30 -38.67 -9.56 5.15
N LEU A 31 -38.42 -8.71 4.15
CA LEU A 31 -39.04 -7.42 3.94
C LEU A 31 -39.93 -7.52 2.70
N ALA A 32 -41.20 -7.86 2.92
CA ALA A 32 -42.19 -7.93 1.85
C ALA A 32 -42.54 -6.51 1.37
N GLY A 33 -42.06 -6.13 0.18
CA GLY A 33 -42.38 -4.87 -0.46
C GLY A 33 -43.51 -5.03 -1.49
N THR A 34 -44.19 -3.93 -1.81
CA THR A 34 -45.27 -3.90 -2.81
C THR A 34 -44.78 -4.15 -4.24
N ALA A 35 -43.48 -3.94 -4.51
CA ALA A 35 -42.87 -4.14 -5.82
C ALA A 35 -41.88 -5.30 -5.89
N ARG A 36 -41.15 -5.58 -4.79
CA ARG A 36 -40.17 -6.67 -4.66
C ARG A 36 -40.03 -7.06 -3.19
N THR A 37 -39.69 -8.32 -2.95
CA THR A 37 -39.25 -8.79 -1.63
C THR A 37 -37.75 -8.59 -1.49
N ALA A 38 -37.31 -8.11 -0.33
CA ALA A 38 -35.91 -8.08 0.05
C ALA A 38 -35.69 -8.92 1.32
N ILE A 39 -34.49 -9.45 1.52
CA ILE A 39 -34.11 -10.17 2.74
C ILE A 39 -32.93 -9.45 3.36
N ALA A 40 -33.13 -8.82 4.51
CA ALA A 40 -32.05 -8.24 5.29
C ALA A 40 -31.33 -9.33 6.08
N VAL A 41 -30.01 -9.39 5.94
CA VAL A 41 -29.16 -10.40 6.58
C VAL A 41 -28.36 -9.71 7.69
N ALA A 42 -28.63 -10.11 8.94
CA ALA A 42 -27.98 -9.63 10.14
C ALA A 42 -27.08 -10.71 10.76
N GLY A 43 -25.86 -10.33 11.14
CA GLY A 43 -24.88 -11.22 11.77
C GLY A 43 -23.48 -10.61 11.76
N THR A 44 -22.61 -11.07 12.66
CA THR A 44 -21.27 -10.52 12.91
C THR A 44 -20.13 -11.30 12.24
N MET A 45 -20.43 -12.42 11.57
CA MET A 45 -19.45 -13.22 10.86
C MET A 45 -19.34 -12.73 9.40
N ALA A 46 -18.14 -12.68 8.84
CA ALA A 46 -17.86 -12.16 7.50
C ALA A 46 -17.84 -13.27 6.41
N THR A 47 -18.50 -14.40 6.68
CA THR A 47 -18.28 -15.67 5.95
C THR A 47 -19.33 -15.97 4.88
N LEU A 48 -20.43 -15.23 4.81
CA LEU A 48 -21.42 -15.44 3.76
C LEU A 48 -20.95 -14.76 2.46
N ASP A 49 -20.43 -15.56 1.54
CA ASP A 49 -20.09 -15.11 0.20
C ASP A 49 -21.39 -14.77 -0.57
N PRO A 50 -21.61 -13.51 -0.96
CA PRO A 50 -22.78 -13.11 -1.74
C PRO A 50 -22.89 -13.88 -3.05
N ALA A 51 -21.79 -14.31 -3.66
CA ALA A 51 -21.84 -15.09 -4.91
C ALA A 51 -22.59 -16.43 -4.72
N LEU A 52 -22.49 -17.03 -3.53
CA LEU A 52 -23.25 -18.25 -3.19
C LEU A 52 -24.74 -17.98 -3.03
N VAL A 53 -25.11 -16.75 -2.64
CA VAL A 53 -26.51 -16.33 -2.47
C VAL A 53 -27.09 -15.84 -3.80
N ASP A 54 -26.32 -15.12 -4.60
CA ASP A 54 -26.68 -14.69 -5.96
C ASP A 54 -27.00 -15.90 -6.87
N ALA A 55 -26.35 -17.04 -6.63
CA ALA A 55 -26.61 -18.29 -7.36
C ALA A 55 -27.94 -18.97 -6.99
N LEU A 56 -28.66 -18.52 -5.96
CA LEU A 56 -29.90 -19.15 -5.52
C LEU A 56 -31.09 -18.73 -6.42
N PRO A 57 -32.02 -19.66 -6.74
CA PRO A 57 -33.19 -19.34 -7.52
C PRO A 57 -34.02 -18.22 -6.88
N GLY A 58 -34.45 -17.27 -7.70
CA GLY A 58 -35.26 -16.13 -7.26
C GLY A 58 -34.45 -14.96 -6.71
N VAL A 59 -33.12 -15.05 -6.60
CA VAL A 59 -32.26 -13.92 -6.24
C VAL A 59 -31.89 -13.13 -7.50
N VAL A 60 -32.00 -11.79 -7.43
CA VAL A 60 -31.58 -10.87 -8.50
C VAL A 60 -30.15 -10.41 -8.25
N GLU A 61 -29.88 -9.97 -7.03
CA GLU A 61 -28.58 -9.48 -6.60
C GLU A 61 -28.50 -9.44 -5.08
N THR A 62 -27.27 -9.41 -4.57
CA THR A 62 -26.96 -9.18 -3.18
C THR A 62 -26.15 -7.90 -3.00
N LEU A 63 -26.63 -7.05 -2.09
CA LEU A 63 -26.00 -5.79 -1.74
C LEU A 63 -25.29 -5.95 -0.39
N ARG A 64 -23.97 -5.85 -0.38
CA ARG A 64 -23.21 -5.79 0.88
C ARG A 64 -23.44 -4.45 1.56
N ILE A 65 -23.75 -4.49 2.85
CA ILE A 65 -23.97 -3.29 3.68
C ILE A 65 -22.69 -2.94 4.46
N ALA A 66 -21.92 -3.94 4.90
CA ALA A 66 -20.67 -3.75 5.61
C ALA A 66 -19.48 -3.92 4.66
N HIS A 67 -18.40 -3.18 4.91
CA HIS A 67 -17.13 -3.32 4.20
C HIS A 67 -16.54 -4.73 4.43
N PRO A 68 -15.90 -5.35 3.42
CA PRO A 68 -15.31 -6.68 3.56
C PRO A 68 -14.02 -6.69 4.39
N PHE A 69 -13.51 -5.52 4.77
CA PHE A 69 -12.30 -5.33 5.56
C PHE A 69 -12.69 -4.75 6.92
N ARG A 70 -12.35 -5.46 8.00
CA ARG A 70 -12.72 -5.10 9.37
C ARG A 70 -11.50 -4.65 10.16
N LEU A 71 -10.44 -5.44 10.19
CA LEU A 71 -9.26 -5.17 11.02
C LEU A 71 -8.55 -3.88 10.62
N VAL A 72 -8.52 -3.53 9.34
CA VAL A 72 -7.94 -2.25 8.88
C VAL A 72 -8.82 -1.03 9.21
N SER A 73 -10.11 -1.23 9.48
CA SER A 73 -11.09 -0.15 9.53
C SER A 73 -11.02 0.63 10.83
N ARG A 74 -11.40 1.92 10.77
CA ARG A 74 -11.54 2.74 11.99
C ARG A 74 -12.64 2.25 12.92
N GLU A 75 -13.61 1.50 12.40
CA GLU A 75 -14.64 0.86 13.22
C GLU A 75 -14.03 -0.18 14.15
N ALA A 76 -13.04 -0.95 13.70
CA ALA A 76 -12.31 -1.88 14.55
C ALA A 76 -11.30 -1.20 15.46
N LYS A 77 -10.65 -0.12 15.00
CA LYS A 77 -9.70 0.67 15.79
C LYS A 77 -9.81 2.16 15.45
N GLN A 78 -10.37 2.93 16.37
CA GLN A 78 -10.63 4.37 16.15
C GLN A 78 -9.36 5.22 16.00
N HIS A 79 -8.30 4.90 16.76
CA HIS A 79 -7.06 5.67 16.84
C HIS A 79 -6.07 5.28 15.74
N ASP A 80 -5.30 6.23 15.23
CA ASP A 80 -4.24 6.01 14.25
C ASP A 80 -3.23 4.95 14.71
N THR A 81 -2.82 4.07 13.80
CA THR A 81 -1.64 3.23 13.95
C THR A 81 -0.41 4.06 13.63
N ILE A 82 0.44 4.24 14.63
CA ILE A 82 1.75 4.87 14.48
C ILE A 82 2.80 3.78 14.66
N LEU A 83 3.57 3.49 13.61
CA LEU A 83 4.65 2.51 13.67
C LEU A 83 5.92 3.23 14.13
N ASN A 84 6.64 2.64 15.08
CA ASN A 84 7.98 3.10 15.44
C ASN A 84 9.03 2.20 14.80
N ILE A 85 9.64 2.68 13.72
CA ILE A 85 10.64 1.91 12.97
C ILE A 85 12.00 2.57 13.19
N ALA A 86 12.86 1.90 13.96
CA ALA A 86 14.18 2.40 14.34
C ALA A 86 14.16 3.83 14.96
N GLY A 87 13.14 4.16 15.76
CA GLY A 87 13.00 5.48 16.38
C GLY A 87 12.35 6.54 15.46
N ILE A 88 11.79 6.14 14.32
CA ILE A 88 11.05 7.02 13.40
C ILE A 88 9.56 6.68 13.47
N PRO A 89 8.69 7.62 13.87
CA PRO A 89 7.26 7.42 13.86
C PRO A 89 6.70 7.56 12.43
N VAL A 90 5.97 6.55 11.95
CA VAL A 90 5.26 6.56 10.66
C VAL A 90 3.76 6.53 10.92
N GLY A 91 3.02 7.51 10.38
CA GLY A 91 1.56 7.63 10.56
C GLY A 91 1.11 8.67 11.59
N GLY A 92 2.04 9.31 12.28
CA GLY A 92 1.76 10.39 13.22
C GLY A 92 1.81 11.78 12.57
N ARG A 93 1.96 12.83 13.39
CA ARG A 93 2.07 14.21 12.91
C ARG A 93 3.35 14.45 12.08
N GLU A 94 4.43 13.73 12.39
CA GLU A 94 5.70 13.76 11.66
C GLU A 94 5.56 13.05 10.31
N LEU A 95 5.93 13.74 9.24
CA LEU A 95 5.97 13.20 7.89
C LEU A 95 7.19 12.31 7.71
N THR A 96 6.98 11.18 7.05
CA THR A 96 8.05 10.22 6.74
C THR A 96 8.49 10.35 5.28
N ILE A 97 9.78 10.59 5.05
CA ILE A 97 10.34 10.64 3.69
C ILE A 97 11.25 9.43 3.46
N ILE A 98 10.94 8.69 2.39
CA ILE A 98 11.71 7.53 1.93
C ILE A 98 12.34 7.91 0.58
N ALA A 99 13.65 7.78 0.44
CA ALA A 99 14.32 8.06 -0.83
C ALA A 99 15.46 7.09 -1.09
N GLY A 100 15.82 6.90 -2.36
CA GLY A 100 16.95 6.05 -2.76
C GLY A 100 16.79 5.49 -4.17
N PRO A 101 17.75 4.70 -4.64
CA PRO A 101 17.79 4.29 -6.04
C PRO A 101 16.79 3.19 -6.37
N CYS A 102 16.35 3.15 -7.63
CA CYS A 102 15.40 2.15 -8.12
C CYS A 102 15.87 0.71 -7.87
N ALA A 103 17.16 0.45 -8.07
CA ALA A 103 17.80 -0.80 -7.78
C ALA A 103 19.09 -0.54 -6.99
N VAL A 104 19.52 -1.53 -6.23
CA VAL A 104 20.90 -1.55 -5.71
C VAL A 104 21.79 -2.03 -6.87
N GLU A 105 22.66 -1.15 -7.37
CA GLU A 105 23.47 -1.43 -8.56
C GLU A 105 24.90 -1.83 -8.20
N SER A 106 25.45 -1.20 -7.17
CA SER A 106 26.72 -1.57 -6.56
C SER A 106 26.80 -1.03 -5.14
N ARG A 107 27.79 -1.52 -4.37
CA ARG A 107 28.09 -0.99 -3.04
C ARG A 107 28.38 0.51 -3.10
N GLN A 108 29.32 0.93 -3.95
CA GLN A 108 29.71 2.33 -4.08
C GLN A 108 28.50 3.23 -4.40
N GLN A 109 27.71 2.84 -5.40
CA GLN A 109 26.52 3.59 -5.83
C GLN A 109 25.52 3.78 -4.68
N LEU A 110 25.23 2.73 -3.92
CA LEU A 110 24.26 2.85 -2.83
C LEU A 110 24.78 3.73 -1.68
N PHE A 111 26.06 3.62 -1.34
CA PHE A 111 26.69 4.46 -0.32
C PHE A 111 26.64 5.95 -0.70
N GLU A 112 26.97 6.28 -1.94
CA GLU A 112 26.92 7.67 -2.43
C GLU A 112 25.49 8.24 -2.38
N VAL A 113 24.48 7.46 -2.81
CA VAL A 113 23.08 7.89 -2.72
C VAL A 113 22.64 8.04 -1.27
N ALA A 114 23.04 7.13 -0.38
CA ALA A 114 22.65 7.18 1.02
C ALA A 114 23.20 8.40 1.76
N GLU A 115 24.45 8.79 1.50
CA GLU A 115 25.04 10.00 2.08
C GLU A 115 24.31 11.27 1.61
N GLN A 116 23.97 11.34 0.32
CA GLN A 116 23.21 12.48 -0.23
C GLN A 116 21.77 12.53 0.30
N ALA A 117 21.10 11.37 0.39
CA ALA A 117 19.76 11.27 0.96
C ALA A 117 19.73 11.65 2.45
N LYS A 118 20.70 11.16 3.23
CA LYS A 118 20.87 11.53 4.65
C LYS A 118 21.09 13.03 4.80
N SER A 119 22.00 13.60 4.01
CA SER A 119 22.29 15.04 4.01
C SER A 119 21.08 15.91 3.66
N ALA A 120 20.14 15.39 2.86
CA ALA A 120 18.88 16.05 2.56
C ALA A 120 17.83 15.93 3.70
N GLY A 121 18.08 15.11 4.72
CA GLY A 121 17.19 14.86 5.85
C GLY A 121 16.13 13.78 5.57
N VAL A 122 16.42 12.82 4.69
CA VAL A 122 15.55 11.66 4.43
C VAL A 122 15.54 10.74 5.65
N HIS A 123 14.41 10.06 5.88
CA HIS A 123 14.19 9.23 7.07
C HIS A 123 14.55 7.76 6.82
N PHE A 124 14.23 7.25 5.63
CA PHE A 124 14.50 5.87 5.23
C PHE A 124 15.21 5.83 3.89
N LEU A 125 16.18 4.95 3.76
CA LEU A 125 16.78 4.62 2.47
C LEU A 125 15.97 3.50 1.82
N ARG A 126 15.62 3.64 0.55
CA ARG A 126 15.02 2.55 -0.23
C ARG A 126 15.97 2.04 -1.31
N GLY A 127 15.92 0.75 -1.63
CA GLY A 127 16.72 0.16 -2.70
C GLY A 127 16.17 -1.20 -3.11
N GLY A 128 15.96 -1.42 -4.41
CA GLY A 128 15.46 -2.71 -4.90
C GLY A 128 16.60 -3.72 -5.08
N ALA A 129 16.70 -4.70 -4.19
CA ALA A 129 17.64 -5.81 -4.35
C ALA A 129 17.17 -6.83 -5.40
N TYR A 130 15.87 -7.01 -5.53
CA TYR A 130 15.20 -7.81 -6.56
C TYR A 130 14.36 -6.89 -7.46
N LYS A 131 14.38 -7.14 -8.78
CA LYS A 131 13.64 -6.34 -9.76
C LYS A 131 12.71 -7.23 -10.58
N PRO A 132 11.38 -7.22 -10.33
CA PRO A 132 10.43 -7.90 -11.21
C PRO A 132 10.31 -7.11 -12.53
N ARG A 133 11.02 -7.57 -13.57
CA ARG A 133 11.10 -6.91 -14.89
C ARG A 133 10.19 -7.61 -15.91
N THR A 134 9.64 -6.81 -16.81
CA THR A 134 8.86 -7.33 -17.95
C THR A 134 9.73 -8.12 -18.92
N SER A 135 11.00 -7.73 -19.09
CA SER A 135 11.96 -8.42 -19.96
C SER A 135 12.97 -9.21 -19.14
N PRO A 136 13.25 -10.48 -19.48
CA PRO A 136 14.24 -11.30 -18.78
C PRO A 136 15.68 -10.81 -18.99
N TYR A 137 15.95 -10.05 -20.06
CA TYR A 137 17.29 -9.52 -20.37
C TYR A 137 17.63 -8.22 -19.62
N SER A 138 16.64 -7.66 -18.91
CA SER A 138 16.87 -6.48 -18.07
C SER A 138 17.64 -6.86 -16.81
N PHE A 139 18.29 -5.88 -16.18
CA PHE A 139 18.88 -6.06 -14.86
C PHE A 139 17.84 -6.55 -13.84
N GLN A 140 18.10 -7.72 -13.25
CA GLN A 140 17.20 -8.43 -12.32
C GLN A 140 17.42 -8.04 -10.85
N GLY A 141 18.44 -7.22 -10.58
CA GLY A 141 18.89 -6.91 -9.22
C GLY A 141 20.06 -7.80 -8.76
N LEU A 142 20.69 -7.42 -7.66
CA LEU A 142 21.82 -8.15 -7.06
C LEU A 142 21.36 -9.28 -6.09
N GLY A 143 20.05 -9.42 -5.87
CA GLY A 143 19.50 -10.43 -4.96
C GLY A 143 20.03 -10.29 -3.53
N GLU A 144 20.48 -11.40 -2.94
CA GLU A 144 21.01 -11.43 -1.57
C GLU A 144 22.17 -10.44 -1.35
N GLU A 145 23.08 -10.31 -2.32
CA GLU A 145 24.20 -9.36 -2.21
C GLU A 145 23.69 -7.92 -2.14
N GLY A 146 22.63 -7.58 -2.87
CA GLY A 146 21.97 -6.28 -2.76
C GLY A 146 21.39 -6.02 -1.37
N MET A 147 20.82 -7.03 -0.72
CA MET A 147 20.31 -6.93 0.66
C MET A 147 21.44 -6.81 1.68
N LYS A 148 22.55 -7.51 1.51
CA LYS A 148 23.75 -7.34 2.36
C LYS A 148 24.31 -5.92 2.26
N ILE A 149 24.38 -5.37 1.05
CA ILE A 149 24.81 -3.98 0.83
C ILE A 149 23.87 -3.00 1.53
N LEU A 150 22.55 -3.20 1.46
CA LEU A 150 21.57 -2.38 2.20
C LEU A 150 21.81 -2.44 3.71
N ALA A 151 22.02 -3.62 4.27
CA ALA A 151 22.31 -3.79 5.70
C ALA A 151 23.62 -3.09 6.12
N GLU A 152 24.64 -3.13 5.26
CA GLU A 152 25.91 -2.43 5.49
C GLU A 152 25.73 -0.90 5.48
N VAL A 153 24.99 -0.37 4.50
CA VAL A 153 24.68 1.06 4.42
C VAL A 153 23.87 1.52 5.61
N ARG A 154 22.89 0.72 6.07
CA ARG A 154 22.15 0.99 7.32
C ARG A 154 23.10 1.12 8.51
N HIS A 155 24.02 0.18 8.69
CA HIS A 155 24.98 0.22 9.79
C HIS A 155 25.87 1.48 9.75
N ARG A 156 26.28 1.90 8.55
CA ARG A 156 27.19 3.05 8.37
C ARG A 156 26.48 4.41 8.48
N THR A 157 25.28 4.52 7.93
CA THR A 157 24.55 5.79 7.84
C THR A 157 23.55 5.99 8.96
N GLY A 158 23.09 4.91 9.59
CA GLY A 158 21.96 4.92 10.52
C GLY A 158 20.60 5.06 9.86
N LEU A 159 20.52 5.12 8.51
CA LEU A 159 19.24 5.15 7.81
C LEU A 159 18.64 3.75 7.78
N PRO A 160 17.43 3.54 8.34
CA PRO A 160 16.71 2.28 8.14
C PRO A 160 16.36 2.07 6.67
N VAL A 161 16.36 0.80 6.25
CA VAL A 161 16.27 0.40 4.85
C VAL A 161 14.95 -0.28 4.50
N VAL A 162 14.46 0.05 3.30
CA VAL A 162 13.26 -0.53 2.67
C VAL A 162 13.67 -1.25 1.39
N SER A 163 13.34 -2.53 1.26
CA SER A 163 13.53 -3.29 0.00
C SER A 163 12.29 -4.09 -0.35
N GLU A 164 12.06 -4.22 -1.65
CA GLU A 164 11.01 -5.09 -2.20
C GLU A 164 11.41 -6.56 -2.09
N VAL A 165 10.40 -7.40 -1.84
CA VAL A 165 10.46 -8.87 -1.90
C VAL A 165 9.52 -9.36 -2.99
N VAL A 166 9.89 -10.47 -3.63
CA VAL A 166 9.17 -11.00 -4.80
C VAL A 166 8.64 -12.42 -4.57
N ASP A 167 9.15 -13.12 -3.57
CA ASP A 167 8.87 -14.52 -3.24
C ASP A 167 9.20 -14.82 -1.76
N GLU A 168 8.97 -16.05 -1.32
CA GLU A 168 9.22 -16.48 0.06
C GLU A 168 10.72 -16.44 0.43
N HIS A 169 11.60 -16.77 -0.53
CA HIS A 169 13.04 -16.74 -0.29
C HIS A 169 13.55 -15.33 -0.01
N SER A 170 13.13 -14.34 -0.81
CA SER A 170 13.46 -12.94 -0.60
C SER A 170 12.84 -12.37 0.67
N VAL A 171 11.69 -12.88 1.15
CA VAL A 171 11.15 -12.54 2.47
C VAL A 171 12.07 -13.01 3.59
N ALA A 172 12.54 -14.27 3.56
CA ALA A 172 13.43 -14.80 4.59
C ALA A 172 14.77 -14.02 4.66
N LEU A 173 15.27 -13.55 3.51
CA LEU A 173 16.44 -12.66 3.47
C LEU A 173 16.10 -11.26 3.99
N ALA A 174 14.96 -10.70 3.60
CA ALA A 174 14.52 -9.37 4.02
C ALA A 174 14.34 -9.28 5.55
N GLU A 175 13.80 -10.32 6.19
CA GLU A 175 13.66 -10.39 7.65
C GLU A 175 15.00 -10.13 8.38
N ARG A 176 16.10 -10.63 7.81
CA ARG A 176 17.45 -10.49 8.36
C ARG A 176 18.08 -9.13 8.04
N PHE A 177 17.89 -8.64 6.81
CA PHE A 177 18.71 -7.54 6.29
C PHE A 177 18.00 -6.19 6.21
N VAL A 178 16.66 -6.15 6.23
CA VAL A 178 15.92 -4.88 6.09
C VAL A 178 15.02 -4.56 7.29
N ASP A 179 14.65 -3.29 7.39
CA ASP A 179 13.79 -2.77 8.47
C ASP A 179 12.32 -2.73 8.05
N VAL A 180 12.06 -2.55 6.76
CA VAL A 180 10.71 -2.56 6.18
C VAL A 180 10.68 -3.44 4.93
N ILE A 181 9.76 -4.40 4.89
CA ILE A 181 9.49 -5.25 3.73
C ILE A 181 8.53 -4.51 2.81
N GLN A 182 8.92 -4.24 1.57
CA GLN A 182 8.00 -3.70 0.56
C GLN A 182 7.36 -4.83 -0.24
N ILE A 183 6.04 -4.83 -0.33
CA ILE A 183 5.29 -5.60 -1.31
C ILE A 183 4.99 -4.68 -2.50
N GLY A 184 5.58 -4.98 -3.65
CA GLY A 184 5.39 -4.21 -4.88
C GLY A 184 3.97 -4.34 -5.44
N ALA A 185 3.56 -3.37 -6.25
CA ALA A 185 2.22 -3.29 -6.82
C ALA A 185 1.80 -4.53 -7.63
N ARG A 186 2.76 -5.23 -8.25
CA ARG A 186 2.49 -6.48 -9.00
C ARG A 186 2.15 -7.66 -8.09
N ASN A 187 2.60 -7.60 -6.84
CA ASN A 187 2.40 -8.63 -5.82
C ASN A 187 1.32 -8.23 -4.79
N MET A 188 0.59 -7.12 -4.99
CA MET A 188 -0.44 -6.68 -4.03
C MET A 188 -1.49 -7.76 -3.76
N GLN A 189 -1.85 -8.58 -4.76
CA GLN A 189 -2.79 -9.69 -4.61
C GLN A 189 -2.10 -11.06 -4.58
N ASN A 190 -0.79 -11.10 -4.38
CA ASN A 190 -0.09 -12.37 -4.11
C ASN A 190 -0.31 -12.75 -2.65
N TYR A 191 -1.49 -13.30 -2.33
CA TYR A 191 -1.92 -13.57 -0.95
C TYR A 191 -0.99 -14.53 -0.21
N ILE A 192 -0.33 -15.45 -0.92
CA ILE A 192 0.67 -16.35 -0.33
C ILE A 192 1.87 -15.53 0.16
N LEU A 193 2.40 -14.64 -0.69
CA LEU A 193 3.49 -13.74 -0.32
C LEU A 193 3.09 -12.79 0.82
N LEU A 194 1.86 -12.24 0.81
CA LEU A 194 1.37 -11.38 1.88
C LEU A 194 1.37 -12.08 3.24
N LYS A 195 0.81 -13.30 3.31
CA LYS A 195 0.80 -14.09 4.54
C LYS A 195 2.21 -14.46 5.00
N HIS A 196 3.07 -14.83 4.06
CA HIS A 196 4.44 -15.18 4.38
C HIS A 196 5.24 -13.97 4.91
N ALA A 197 5.10 -12.80 4.28
CA ALA A 197 5.69 -11.56 4.77
C ALA A 197 5.13 -11.17 6.15
N ALA A 198 3.82 -11.32 6.38
CA ALA A 198 3.17 -10.98 7.64
C ALA A 198 3.79 -11.74 8.82
N ARG A 199 4.08 -13.04 8.65
CA ARG A 199 4.64 -13.91 9.69
C ARG A 199 6.00 -13.46 10.23
N THR A 200 6.77 -12.68 9.47
CA THR A 200 8.06 -12.12 9.93
C THR A 200 7.90 -11.06 11.02
N GLN A 201 6.68 -10.54 11.23
CA GLN A 201 6.40 -9.44 12.16
C GLN A 201 7.21 -8.16 11.89
N LYS A 202 7.83 -8.04 10.71
CA LYS A 202 8.45 -6.79 10.25
C LYS A 202 7.37 -5.81 9.75
N PRO A 203 7.62 -4.50 9.83
CA PRO A 203 6.82 -3.51 9.10
C PRO A 203 6.72 -3.86 7.61
N ILE A 204 5.51 -3.79 7.06
CA ILE A 204 5.22 -4.04 5.64
C ILE A 204 4.72 -2.77 4.97
N LEU A 205 5.40 -2.35 3.91
CA LEU A 205 4.93 -1.30 3.00
C LEU A 205 4.22 -1.97 1.82
N LEU A 206 2.89 -1.86 1.78
CA LEU A 206 2.05 -2.45 0.74
C LEU A 206 1.73 -1.41 -0.33
N LYS A 207 2.26 -1.61 -1.55
CA LYS A 207 1.92 -0.78 -2.70
C LYS A 207 0.59 -1.19 -3.32
N ARG A 208 -0.27 -0.20 -3.62
CA ARG A 208 -1.50 -0.43 -4.38
C ARG A 208 -1.19 -0.99 -5.77
N GLY A 209 -1.98 -1.99 -6.18
CA GLY A 209 -1.93 -2.58 -7.51
C GLY A 209 -2.43 -1.60 -8.57
N GLN A 210 -1.89 -1.68 -9.78
CA GLN A 210 -2.19 -0.71 -10.85
C GLN A 210 -3.66 -0.68 -11.27
N ALA A 211 -4.38 -1.79 -11.10
CA ALA A 211 -5.80 -1.89 -11.43
C ALA A 211 -6.68 -2.12 -10.19
N ALA A 212 -6.09 -1.98 -8.99
CA ALA A 212 -6.81 -2.28 -7.76
C ALA A 212 -7.76 -1.14 -7.38
N THR A 213 -9.00 -1.49 -7.09
CA THR A 213 -9.93 -0.63 -6.37
C THR A 213 -9.45 -0.37 -4.95
N LEU A 214 -10.06 0.61 -4.28
CA LEU A 214 -9.80 0.87 -2.86
C LEU A 214 -10.14 -0.35 -2.01
N GLU A 215 -11.26 -1.02 -2.29
CA GLU A 215 -11.70 -2.20 -1.55
C GLU A 215 -10.70 -3.35 -1.66
N GLU A 216 -10.21 -3.65 -2.87
CA GLU A 216 -9.19 -4.69 -3.07
C GLU A 216 -7.86 -4.34 -2.40
N PHE A 217 -7.49 -3.06 -2.39
CA PHE A 217 -6.27 -2.60 -1.73
C PHE A 217 -6.35 -2.76 -0.20
N LEU A 218 -7.48 -2.39 0.40
CA LEU A 218 -7.73 -2.57 1.82
C LEU A 218 -7.92 -4.04 2.19
N GLY A 219 -8.53 -4.84 1.30
CA GLY A 219 -8.60 -6.29 1.44
C GLY A 219 -7.21 -6.94 1.48
N ALA A 220 -6.27 -6.51 0.62
CA ALA A 220 -4.88 -6.99 0.67
C ALA A 220 -4.18 -6.63 2.00
N ALA A 221 -4.43 -5.44 2.56
CA ALA A 221 -3.95 -5.09 3.88
C ALA A 221 -4.61 -5.94 4.99
N GLU A 222 -5.92 -6.23 4.88
CA GLU A 222 -6.65 -7.11 5.79
C GLU A 222 -6.01 -8.51 5.86
N TYR A 223 -5.53 -9.06 4.74
CA TYR A 223 -4.80 -10.34 4.73
C TYR A 223 -3.54 -10.32 5.60
N ILE A 224 -2.81 -9.21 5.62
CA ILE A 224 -1.60 -9.06 6.45
C ILE A 224 -1.99 -8.98 7.94
N LEU A 225 -3.01 -8.18 8.26
CA LEU A 225 -3.49 -8.00 9.63
C LEU A 225 -4.10 -9.29 10.20
N ALA A 226 -4.85 -10.03 9.39
CA ALA A 226 -5.48 -11.30 9.76
C ALA A 226 -4.46 -12.41 10.05
N GLU A 227 -3.27 -12.35 9.42
CA GLU A 227 -2.15 -13.23 9.74
C GLU A 227 -1.37 -12.76 11.00
N GLY A 228 -1.84 -11.70 11.66
CA GLY A 228 -1.37 -11.25 12.96
C GLY A 228 -0.28 -10.17 12.93
N ASN A 229 0.01 -9.54 11.78
CA ASN A 229 0.97 -8.44 11.71
C ASN A 229 0.27 -7.07 11.63
N PRO A 230 0.27 -6.26 12.70
CA PRO A 230 -0.41 -4.96 12.71
C PRO A 230 0.42 -3.83 12.08
N GLN A 231 1.65 -4.09 11.64
CA GLN A 231 2.61 -3.08 11.18
C GLN A 231 2.54 -2.91 9.66
N VAL A 232 1.46 -2.30 9.17
CA VAL A 232 1.24 -2.05 7.74
C VAL A 232 1.27 -0.56 7.41
N ILE A 233 2.02 -0.21 6.36
CA ILE A 233 2.04 1.10 5.72
C ILE A 233 1.47 0.94 4.31
N LEU A 234 0.41 1.67 4.01
CA LEU A 234 -0.19 1.72 2.68
C LEU A 234 0.61 2.68 1.79
N CYS A 235 0.75 2.35 0.51
CA CYS A 235 1.42 3.22 -0.46
C CYS A 235 0.60 3.33 -1.76
N GLU A 236 -0.01 4.50 -1.97
CA GLU A 236 -0.62 4.87 -3.26
C GLU A 236 0.49 5.18 -4.28
N ARG A 237 0.38 4.66 -5.50
CA ARG A 237 1.48 4.67 -6.50
C ARG A 237 0.99 4.85 -7.93
N GLY A 238 -0.25 5.29 -8.09
CA GLY A 238 -0.95 5.47 -9.34
C GLY A 238 -1.65 4.22 -9.85
N ILE A 239 -2.78 4.45 -10.49
CA ILE A 239 -3.60 3.45 -11.18
C ILE A 239 -3.50 3.61 -12.70
N ARG A 240 -3.77 2.53 -13.42
CA ARG A 240 -3.88 2.54 -14.88
C ARG A 240 -5.19 3.19 -15.27
N THR A 241 -5.11 4.15 -16.18
CA THR A 241 -6.27 4.79 -16.81
C THR A 241 -6.06 4.80 -18.32
N PHE A 242 -6.94 5.47 -19.05
CA PHE A 242 -6.76 5.72 -20.49
C PHE A 242 -5.74 6.84 -20.79
N SER A 243 -5.31 7.61 -19.78
CA SER A 243 -4.32 8.68 -19.95
C SER A 243 -2.94 8.10 -20.26
N ASP A 244 -2.31 8.60 -21.31
CA ASP A 244 -0.96 8.24 -21.75
C ASP A 244 0.12 9.27 -21.33
N PHE A 245 -0.29 10.38 -20.70
CA PHE A 245 0.62 11.47 -20.29
C PHE A 245 1.62 11.05 -19.19
N THR A 246 1.21 10.16 -18.29
CA THR A 246 2.03 9.60 -17.22
C THR A 246 1.96 8.08 -17.24
N ARG A 247 2.97 7.42 -16.64
CA ARG A 247 3.03 5.95 -16.54
C ARG A 247 1.80 5.36 -15.86
N ASN A 248 1.31 6.02 -14.81
CA ASN A 248 0.04 5.77 -14.14
C ASN A 248 -0.58 7.13 -13.76
N THR A 249 -1.87 7.18 -13.47
CA THR A 249 -2.52 8.37 -12.88
C THR A 249 -2.43 8.28 -11.37
N LEU A 250 -1.74 9.22 -10.71
CA LEU A 250 -1.67 9.27 -9.24
C LEU A 250 -3.06 9.62 -8.67
N ASP A 251 -3.67 8.68 -7.96
CA ASP A 251 -4.99 8.88 -7.36
C ASP A 251 -4.85 9.50 -5.97
N LEU A 252 -4.69 10.83 -5.91
CA LEU A 252 -4.59 11.53 -4.63
C LEU A 252 -5.89 11.52 -3.82
N SER A 253 -7.04 11.23 -4.45
CA SER A 253 -8.34 11.21 -3.78
C SER A 253 -8.43 10.09 -2.75
N ILE A 254 -7.69 9.00 -2.95
CA ILE A 254 -7.68 7.86 -2.03
C ILE A 254 -7.01 8.17 -0.69
N VAL A 255 -6.11 9.15 -0.65
CA VAL A 255 -5.36 9.50 0.57
C VAL A 255 -6.30 9.95 1.70
N PRO A 256 -7.13 11.00 1.54
CA PRO A 256 -8.06 11.41 2.59
C PRO A 256 -9.13 10.33 2.86
N VAL A 257 -9.56 9.57 1.85
CA VAL A 257 -10.51 8.47 2.02
C VAL A 257 -9.93 7.37 2.90
N ILE A 258 -8.69 6.95 2.67
CA ILE A 258 -7.99 5.97 3.51
C ILE A 258 -7.80 6.50 4.93
N LYS A 259 -7.42 7.77 5.08
CA LYS A 259 -7.30 8.41 6.41
C LYS A 259 -8.64 8.41 7.15
N ALA A 260 -9.78 8.53 6.47
CA ALA A 260 -11.09 8.49 7.08
C ALA A 260 -11.58 7.05 7.39
N LEU A 261 -11.34 6.09 6.49
CA LEU A 261 -11.86 4.73 6.62
C LEU A 261 -10.98 3.82 7.46
N THR A 262 -9.67 4.06 7.50
CA THR A 262 -8.69 3.17 8.13
C THR A 262 -7.83 3.89 9.15
N HIS A 263 -7.28 3.14 10.08
CA HIS A 263 -6.30 3.65 11.04
C HIS A 263 -4.85 3.50 10.54
N LEU A 264 -4.62 2.94 9.35
CA LEU A 264 -3.28 2.65 8.84
C LEU A 264 -2.63 3.91 8.25
N PRO A 265 -1.30 4.05 8.36
CA PRO A 265 -0.59 5.10 7.66
C PRO A 265 -0.65 4.92 6.15
N ILE A 266 -0.74 6.04 5.43
CA ILE A 266 -0.75 6.08 3.96
C ILE A 266 0.31 7.04 3.44
N ILE A 267 1.25 6.53 2.65
CA ILE A 267 2.22 7.33 1.90
C ILE A 267 1.91 7.28 0.41
N THR A 268 2.63 8.07 -0.38
CA THR A 268 2.52 8.03 -1.85
C THR A 268 3.89 7.82 -2.53
N ASP A 269 3.88 7.25 -3.73
CA ASP A 269 5.05 7.08 -4.59
C ASP A 269 4.88 7.89 -5.88
N PRO A 270 5.21 9.19 -5.87
CA PRO A 270 5.05 10.04 -7.04
C PRO A 270 6.01 9.66 -8.19
N SER A 271 7.15 9.01 -7.90
CA SER A 271 8.12 8.59 -8.92
C SER A 271 7.57 7.49 -9.82
N HIS A 272 7.01 6.41 -9.25
CA HIS A 272 6.43 5.33 -10.05
C HIS A 272 5.04 5.68 -10.59
N ALA A 273 4.31 6.57 -9.92
CA ALA A 273 3.03 7.04 -10.40
C ALA A 273 3.21 7.84 -11.70
N SER A 274 4.01 8.91 -11.68
CA SER A 274 4.23 9.72 -12.88
C SER A 274 5.08 9.00 -13.92
N GLY A 275 6.10 8.26 -13.48
CA GLY A 275 7.17 7.76 -14.34
C GLY A 275 7.99 8.88 -14.98
N ARG A 276 8.00 10.09 -14.39
CA ARG A 276 8.59 11.31 -14.95
C ARG A 276 9.20 12.18 -13.85
N ARG A 277 10.51 12.47 -13.96
CA ARG A 277 11.27 13.23 -12.96
C ARG A 277 10.75 14.64 -12.73
N ASP A 278 10.36 15.35 -13.79
CA ASP A 278 9.87 16.73 -13.76
C ASP A 278 8.57 16.89 -12.95
N LEU A 279 7.82 15.80 -12.77
CA LEU A 279 6.57 15.80 -12.00
C LEU A 279 6.76 15.39 -10.53
N VAL A 280 7.88 14.74 -10.17
CA VAL A 280 8.04 14.10 -8.84
C VAL A 280 7.92 15.11 -7.69
N VAL A 281 8.62 16.25 -7.78
CA VAL A 281 8.63 17.26 -6.72
C VAL A 281 7.24 17.87 -6.52
N ALA A 282 6.55 18.22 -7.61
CA ALA A 282 5.21 18.79 -7.55
C ALA A 282 4.19 17.80 -6.98
N LEU A 283 4.24 16.54 -7.42
CA LEU A 283 3.36 15.50 -6.92
C LEU A 283 3.65 15.14 -5.46
N ALA A 284 4.91 15.17 -5.02
CA ALA A 284 5.25 14.97 -3.61
C ALA A 284 4.62 16.05 -2.72
N ARG A 285 4.66 17.33 -3.13
CA ARG A 285 3.96 18.41 -2.41
C ARG A 285 2.45 18.17 -2.38
N ALA A 286 1.86 17.81 -3.53
CA ALA A 286 0.43 17.56 -3.63
C ALA A 286 -0.01 16.39 -2.73
N SER A 287 0.77 15.31 -2.66
CA SER A 287 0.51 14.18 -1.77
C SER A 287 0.49 14.57 -0.30
N ILE A 288 1.48 15.36 0.14
CA ILE A 288 1.54 15.83 1.52
C ILE A 288 0.36 16.78 1.81
N ALA A 289 0.04 17.69 0.89
CA ALA A 289 -1.12 18.58 1.02
C ALA A 289 -2.47 17.82 1.05
N ALA A 290 -2.58 16.69 0.35
CA ALA A 290 -3.74 15.80 0.37
C ALA A 290 -3.87 14.99 1.68
N GLY A 291 -2.87 15.06 2.57
CA GLY A 291 -2.91 14.44 3.90
C GLY A 291 -2.08 13.16 4.03
N ALA A 292 -1.23 12.82 3.05
CA ALA A 292 -0.37 11.65 3.14
C ALA A 292 0.60 11.76 4.33
N ASP A 293 0.87 10.64 4.98
CA ASP A 293 1.80 10.54 6.11
C ASP A 293 3.26 10.57 5.67
N GLY A 294 3.50 10.60 4.35
CA GLY A 294 4.83 10.58 3.78
C GLY A 294 4.84 10.42 2.25
N VAL A 295 6.05 10.46 1.71
CA VAL A 295 6.31 10.15 0.29
C VAL A 295 7.51 9.22 0.17
N MET A 296 7.48 8.37 -0.85
CA MET A 296 8.60 7.56 -1.29
C MET A 296 9.02 7.98 -2.69
N VAL A 297 10.27 8.41 -2.87
CA VAL A 297 10.78 8.88 -4.15
C VAL A 297 12.02 8.12 -4.61
N GLU A 298 12.23 8.09 -5.91
CA GLU A 298 13.47 7.58 -6.50
C GLU A 298 14.51 8.67 -6.62
N MET A 299 15.75 8.35 -6.30
CA MET A 299 16.90 9.23 -6.45
C MET A 299 18.10 8.43 -6.95
N HIS A 300 18.86 9.01 -7.87
CA HIS A 300 20.13 8.46 -8.33
C HIS A 300 21.15 9.59 -8.53
N THR A 301 22.44 9.35 -8.25
CA THR A 301 23.51 10.34 -8.45
C THR A 301 23.76 10.59 -9.94
N GLU A 302 23.78 9.53 -10.74
CA GLU A 302 23.89 9.56 -12.21
C GLU A 302 22.68 8.90 -12.92
N PRO A 303 21.47 9.47 -12.88
CA PRO A 303 20.26 8.83 -13.44
C PRO A 303 20.37 8.41 -14.91
N ALA A 304 21.19 9.10 -15.72
CA ALA A 304 21.40 8.75 -17.13
C ALA A 304 22.13 7.41 -17.33
N ARG A 305 22.82 6.90 -16.30
CA ARG A 305 23.53 5.61 -16.31
C ARG A 305 22.86 4.53 -15.45
N ALA A 306 21.72 4.84 -14.84
CA ALA A 306 21.02 3.89 -13.96
C ALA A 306 20.58 2.63 -14.73
N LEU A 307 20.77 1.47 -14.11
CA LEU A 307 20.37 0.17 -14.66
C LEU A 307 18.85 -0.07 -14.59
N SER A 308 18.15 0.77 -13.84
CA SER A 308 16.70 0.75 -13.70
C SER A 308 16.16 2.17 -13.48
N ASP A 309 15.14 2.54 -14.26
CA ASP A 309 14.23 3.66 -13.92
C ASP A 309 14.92 5.03 -13.69
N GLY A 310 16.00 5.28 -14.44
CA GLY A 310 16.72 6.55 -14.41
C GLY A 310 15.86 7.76 -14.81
N PHE A 311 14.85 7.57 -15.66
CA PHE A 311 14.03 8.64 -16.20
C PHE A 311 13.15 9.35 -15.15
N GLN A 312 12.68 8.66 -14.11
CA GLN A 312 11.93 9.27 -13.00
C GLN A 312 12.77 9.58 -11.75
N SER A 313 14.00 9.06 -11.68
CA SER A 313 14.88 9.24 -10.52
C SER A 313 15.33 10.69 -10.40
N LEU A 314 15.12 11.32 -9.24
CA LEU A 314 15.62 12.66 -8.94
C LEU A 314 17.15 12.69 -8.89
N HIS A 315 17.73 13.82 -9.28
CA HIS A 315 19.11 14.14 -8.92
C HIS A 315 19.19 14.62 -7.44
N PRO A 316 20.37 14.51 -6.78
CA PRO A 316 20.55 15.00 -5.41
C PRO A 316 20.05 16.44 -5.16
N PRO A 317 20.33 17.43 -6.04
CA PRO A 317 19.84 18.79 -5.83
C PRO A 317 18.31 18.89 -5.85
N GLN A 318 17.63 18.09 -6.66
CA GLN A 318 16.17 18.08 -6.74
C GLN A 318 15.53 17.40 -5.54
N LEU A 319 16.18 16.35 -5.00
CA LEU A 319 15.75 15.77 -3.72
C LEU A 319 15.86 16.83 -2.61
N LYS A 320 16.99 17.55 -2.54
CA LYS A 320 17.17 18.62 -1.57
C LYS A 320 16.12 19.72 -1.72
N GLU A 321 15.85 20.15 -2.94
CA GLU A 321 14.79 21.12 -3.24
C GLU A 321 13.42 20.64 -2.76
N MET A 322 13.06 19.40 -3.06
CA MET A 322 11.83 18.78 -2.59
C MET A 322 11.75 18.80 -1.06
N MET A 323 12.82 18.38 -0.38
CA MET A 323 12.88 18.38 1.08
C MET A 323 12.69 19.79 1.65
N ASP A 324 13.40 20.79 1.12
CA ASP A 324 13.27 22.19 1.55
C ASP A 324 11.83 22.72 1.39
N GLN A 325 11.15 22.38 0.29
CA GLN A 325 9.76 22.74 0.07
C GLN A 325 8.80 22.01 1.03
N LEU A 326 9.05 20.72 1.31
CA LEU A 326 8.25 19.96 2.27
C LEU A 326 8.44 20.47 3.72
N TYR A 327 9.64 20.93 4.09
CA TYR A 327 9.89 21.58 5.38
C TYR A 327 9.04 22.86 5.55
N GLN A 328 8.83 23.62 4.47
CA GLN A 328 8.00 24.82 4.50
C GLN A 328 6.50 24.49 4.50
N LEU A 329 6.09 23.48 3.73
CA LEU A 329 4.69 23.08 3.59
C LEU A 329 4.15 22.43 4.87
N ALA A 330 4.92 21.54 5.52
CA ALA A 330 4.41 20.70 6.59
C ALA A 330 3.74 21.48 7.74
N PRO A 331 4.35 22.57 8.30
CA PRO A 331 3.70 23.36 9.35
C PRO A 331 2.41 24.04 8.90
N ALA A 332 2.32 24.48 7.64
CA ALA A 332 1.16 25.18 7.10
C ALA A 332 -0.11 24.30 7.06
N ILE A 333 0.07 22.98 7.06
CA ILE A 333 -1.01 21.99 7.09
C ILE A 333 -1.07 21.20 8.41
N GLY A 334 -0.46 21.73 9.48
CA GLY A 334 -0.51 21.12 10.82
C GLY A 334 0.35 19.85 10.98
N ARG A 335 1.26 19.58 10.05
CA ARG A 335 2.21 18.45 10.09
C ARG A 335 3.60 18.95 10.48
N THR A 336 4.51 18.02 10.75
CA THR A 336 5.92 18.34 11.02
C THR A 336 6.85 17.52 10.15
N LEU A 337 8.01 18.08 9.81
CA LEU A 337 9.11 17.35 9.18
C LEU A 337 10.36 17.68 9.98
N VAL A 338 11.02 16.68 10.52
CA VAL A 338 12.18 16.87 11.42
C VAL A 338 13.47 16.66 10.63
N ARG A 339 14.38 17.65 10.70
CA ARG A 339 15.74 17.48 10.17
C ARG A 339 16.51 16.51 11.06
N ARG A 340 16.68 15.27 10.60
CA ARG A 340 17.57 14.30 11.25
C ARG A 340 19.01 14.58 10.83
N LYS A 341 19.90 14.79 11.82
CA LYS A 341 21.33 15.07 11.62
C LYS A 341 22.13 13.78 11.47
#